data_AF-A0A379V0G3-F1
#
_entry.id   AF-A0A379V0G3-F1
#
_cell.length_a   1.000
_cell.length_b   1.000
_cell.length_c   1.000
_cell.angle_alpha   90.00
_cell.angle_beta   90.00
_cell.angle_gamma   90.00
#
_symmetry.space_group_name_H-M   'P 1'
#
loop_
_entity.id
_entity.type
_entity.pdbx_description
1 polymer ?
#
loop_
_entity_poly.entity_id
_entity_poly.type
_entity_poly.pdbx_seq_one_letter_code
_entity_poly.pdbx_strand_id
1 'polypeptide(L)'
;MNYPQILSPVLNFLHCPTPQAWIVQARDPQNLPLLLTDHLICELKAAQTALLLVRKYVADKSGADALLSWLQPYEAFAFRQGRSRILLPCINRLAKAPCRKLMTPGDVSLSTVWCY
;
A
#
# COMPACT_ATOMS: atom_id res chain seq x y z
N MET A 1 -23.32 -2.99 -24.15
CA MET A 1 -22.93 -1.91 -23.21
C MET A 1 -21.93 -1.00 -23.89
N ASN A 2 -22.03 0.31 -23.68
CA ASN A 2 -21.08 1.26 -24.25
C ASN A 2 -19.94 1.52 -23.24
N TYR A 3 -18.90 0.67 -23.25
CA TYR A 3 -17.76 0.75 -22.32
C TYR A 3 -17.08 2.14 -22.28
N PRO A 4 -16.87 2.84 -23.41
CA PRO A 4 -16.35 4.21 -23.40
C PRO A 4 -17.14 5.20 -22.53
N GLN A 5 -18.47 5.11 -22.50
CA GLN A 5 -19.30 6.01 -21.68
C GLN A 5 -19.09 5.77 -20.19
N ILE A 6 -18.93 4.52 -19.77
CA ILE A 6 -18.70 4.15 -18.36
C ILE A 6 -17.31 4.59 -17.89
N LEU A 7 -16.31 4.56 -18.77
CA LEU A 7 -14.92 4.93 -18.44
C LEU A 7 -14.64 6.43 -18.56
N SER A 8 -15.52 7.21 -19.19
CA SER A 8 -15.31 8.65 -19.39
C SER A 8 -14.97 9.41 -18.10
N PRO A 9 -15.63 9.18 -16.94
CA PRO A 9 -15.26 9.86 -15.70
C PRO A 9 -13.83 9.57 -15.25
N VAL A 10 -13.36 8.34 -15.43
CA VAL A 10 -12.00 7.92 -15.05
C VAL A 10 -10.97 8.59 -15.96
N LEU A 11 -11.23 8.58 -17.27
CA LEU A 11 -10.35 9.20 -18.26
C LEU A 11 -10.29 10.73 -18.13
N ASN A 12 -11.37 11.36 -17.66
CA ASN A 12 -11.39 12.80 -17.38
C ASN A 12 -10.71 13.16 -16.06
N PHE A 13 -10.73 12.25 -15.08
CA PHE A 13 -10.09 12.45 -13.78
C PHE A 13 -8.57 12.26 -13.85
N LEU A 14 -8.09 11.27 -14.62
CA LEU A 14 -6.66 10.97 -14.78
C LEU A 14 -6.03 11.82 -15.88
N HIS A 15 -4.81 12.31 -15.67
CA HIS A 15 -4.15 13.21 -16.62
C HIS A 15 -3.60 12.53 -17.88
N CYS A 16 -3.39 11.21 -17.84
CA CYS A 16 -2.88 10.46 -18.98
C CYS A 16 -3.32 8.99 -18.93
N PRO A 17 -3.41 8.31 -20.09
CA PRO A 17 -3.59 6.87 -20.13
C PRO A 17 -2.31 6.14 -19.69
N THR A 18 -2.45 4.88 -19.26
CA THR A 18 -1.29 4.02 -18.99
C THR A 18 -0.42 3.87 -20.24
N PRO A 19 0.87 4.21 -20.20
CA PRO A 19 1.74 4.11 -21.38
C PRO A 19 1.82 2.69 -21.93
N GLN A 20 1.83 2.55 -23.25
CA GLN A 20 1.90 1.23 -23.91
C GLN A 20 3.16 0.45 -23.53
N ALA A 21 4.29 1.15 -23.32
CA ALA A 21 5.54 0.54 -22.88
C ALA A 21 5.39 -0.17 -21.52
N TRP A 22 4.60 0.39 -20.60
CA TRP A 22 4.31 -0.24 -19.31
C TRP A 22 3.48 -1.52 -19.52
N ILE A 23 2.47 -1.48 -20.39
CA ILE A 23 1.62 -2.64 -20.70
C ILE A 23 2.45 -3.78 -21.29
N VAL A 24 3.40 -3.47 -22.20
CA VAL A 24 4.29 -4.47 -22.79
C VAL A 24 5.13 -5.16 -21.71
N GLN A 25 5.72 -4.39 -20.79
CA GLN A 25 6.52 -4.94 -19.69
C GLN A 25 5.68 -5.75 -18.70
N ALA A 26 4.50 -5.26 -18.32
CA ALA A 26 3.61 -5.93 -17.39
C ALA A 26 3.07 -7.27 -17.96
N ARG A 27 2.99 -7.41 -19.28
CA ARG A 27 2.55 -8.63 -19.96
C ARG A 27 3.64 -9.69 -20.09
N ASP A 28 4.91 -9.36 -19.87
CA ASP A 28 6.00 -10.33 -19.90
C ASP A 28 5.80 -11.36 -18.76
N PRO A 29 5.70 -12.67 -19.06
CA PRO A 29 5.57 -13.69 -18.04
C PRO A 29 6.69 -13.66 -16.97
N GLN A 30 7.88 -13.16 -17.30
CA GLN A 30 8.97 -13.00 -16.34
C GLN A 30 8.68 -11.94 -15.27
N ASN A 31 7.90 -10.91 -15.60
CA ASN A 31 7.51 -9.83 -14.68
C ASN A 31 6.25 -10.17 -13.86
N LEU A 32 5.47 -11.16 -14.29
CA LEU A 32 4.18 -11.49 -13.69
C LEU A 32 4.28 -11.79 -12.17
N PRO A 33 5.25 -12.59 -11.66
CA PRO A 33 5.36 -12.84 -10.22
C PRO A 33 5.62 -11.57 -9.41
N LEU A 34 6.44 -10.66 -9.93
CA LEU A 34 6.74 -9.37 -9.30
C LEU A 34 5.48 -8.50 -9.26
N LEU A 35 4.78 -8.37 -10.39
CA LEU A 35 3.57 -7.56 -10.51
C LEU A 35 2.47 -8.04 -9.56
N LEU A 36 2.27 -9.36 -9.45
CA LEU A 36 1.28 -9.94 -8.54
C LEU A 36 1.66 -9.72 -7.06
N THR A 37 2.95 -9.79 -6.75
CA THR A 37 3.45 -9.49 -5.39
C THR A 37 3.24 -8.03 -5.04
N ASP A 38 3.58 -7.11 -5.94
CA ASP A 38 3.36 -5.68 -5.74
C ASP A 38 1.87 -5.33 -5.61
N HIS A 39 1.04 -5.92 -6.47
CA HIS A 39 -0.42 -5.75 -6.41
C HIS A 39 -0.98 -6.22 -5.05
N LEU A 40 -0.62 -7.42 -4.58
CA LEU A 40 -1.01 -7.92 -3.26
C LEU A 40 -0.68 -6.92 -2.14
N ILE A 41 0.50 -6.30 -2.20
CA ILE A 41 0.94 -5.32 -1.22
C ILE A 41 0.19 -4.00 -1.36
N CYS A 42 -0.10 -3.55 -2.59
CA CYS A 42 -0.90 -2.35 -2.82
C CYS A 42 -2.31 -2.49 -2.23
N GLU A 43 -2.96 -3.64 -2.41
CA GLU A 43 -4.27 -3.93 -1.81
C GLU A 43 -4.21 -3.92 -0.28
N LEU A 44 -3.17 -4.53 0.31
CA LEU A 44 -2.97 -4.50 1.76
C LEU A 44 -2.77 -3.07 2.30
N LYS A 45 -1.98 -2.25 1.60
CA LYS A 45 -1.76 -0.83 1.96
C LYS A 45 -3.05 -0.01 1.84
N ALA A 46 -3.88 -0.28 0.83
CA ALA A 46 -5.16 0.39 0.66
C ALA A 46 -6.09 0.08 1.84
N ALA A 47 -6.21 -1.20 2.22
CA ALA A 47 -6.98 -1.62 3.39
C ALA A 47 -6.46 -0.99 4.69
N GLN A 48 -5.13 -0.98 4.89
CA GLN A 48 -4.49 -0.33 6.04
C GLN A 48 -4.79 1.17 6.11
N THR A 49 -4.78 1.86 4.96
CA THR A 49 -5.08 3.30 4.88
C THR A 49 -6.54 3.58 5.25
N ALA A 50 -7.48 2.79 4.71
CA ALA A 50 -8.89 2.89 5.10
C ALA A 50 -9.07 2.66 6.61
N LEU A 51 -8.42 1.63 7.15
CA LEU A 51 -8.48 1.30 8.57
C LEU A 51 -7.94 2.43 9.46
N LEU A 52 -6.83 3.05 9.05
CA LEU A 52 -6.24 4.19 9.74
C LEU A 52 -7.24 5.35 9.82
N LEU A 53 -7.93 5.66 8.73
CA LEU A 53 -8.93 6.74 8.70
C LEU A 53 -10.11 6.43 9.63
N VAL A 54 -10.65 5.21 9.59
CA VAL A 54 -11.76 4.79 10.48
C VAL A 54 -11.32 4.82 11.95
N ARG A 55 -10.14 4.30 12.27
CA ARG A 55 -9.57 4.33 13.62
C ARG A 55 -9.35 5.75 14.14
N LYS A 56 -8.95 6.67 13.27
CA LYS A 56 -8.63 8.04 13.65
C LYS A 56 -9.86 8.90 13.90
N TYR A 57 -10.93 8.70 13.13
CA TYR A 57 -12.05 9.64 13.10
C TYR A 57 -13.39 9.05 13.55
N VAL A 58 -13.54 7.72 13.63
CA VAL A 58 -14.84 7.07 13.85
C VAL A 58 -14.81 6.11 15.05
N ALA A 59 -13.81 5.24 15.15
CA ALA A 59 -13.84 4.13 16.10
C ALA A 59 -13.41 4.55 17.52
N ASP A 60 -14.05 3.93 18.52
CA ASP A 60 -13.55 3.88 19.88
C ASP A 60 -12.43 2.84 20.01
N LYS A 61 -11.83 2.70 21.21
CA LYS A 61 -10.69 1.81 21.41
C LYS A 61 -11.02 0.35 21.08
N SER A 62 -12.18 -0.14 21.52
CA SER A 62 -12.65 -1.50 21.23
C SER A 62 -12.90 -1.75 19.75
N GLY A 63 -13.56 -0.81 19.06
CA GLY A 63 -13.79 -0.90 17.62
C GLY A 63 -12.48 -0.85 16.84
N ALA A 64 -11.53 -0.02 17.27
CA ALA A 64 -10.21 0.08 16.66
C ALA A 64 -9.43 -1.25 16.75
N ASP A 65 -9.51 -1.95 17.88
CA ASP A 65 -8.83 -3.23 18.09
C ASP A 65 -9.47 -4.36 17.27
N ALA A 66 -10.81 -4.40 17.20
CA ALA A 66 -11.54 -5.34 16.33
C ALA A 66 -11.15 -5.16 14.85
N LEU A 67 -11.06 -3.91 14.40
CA LEU A 67 -10.64 -3.53 13.06
C LEU A 67 -9.21 -4.03 12.74
N LEU A 68 -8.27 -3.92 13.67
CA LEU A 68 -6.92 -4.48 13.48
C LEU A 68 -6.93 -6.01 13.41
N SER A 69 -7.74 -6.65 14.24
CA SER A 69 -7.88 -8.11 14.26
C SER A 69 -8.33 -8.65 12.89
N TRP A 70 -9.25 -7.96 12.20
CA TRP A 70 -9.70 -8.35 10.86
C TRP A 70 -8.59 -8.30 9.81
N LEU A 71 -7.60 -7.42 9.98
CA LEU A 71 -6.51 -7.25 9.01
C LEU A 71 -5.37 -8.28 9.19
N GLN A 72 -5.17 -8.76 10.43
CA GLN A 72 -4.09 -9.71 10.78
C GLN A 72 -3.93 -10.92 9.84
N PRO A 73 -4.99 -11.66 9.42
CA PRO A 73 -4.81 -12.80 8.54
C PRO A 73 -4.24 -12.44 7.16
N TYR A 74 -4.53 -11.24 6.66
CA TYR A 74 -4.04 -10.75 5.37
C TYR A 74 -2.58 -10.30 5.46
N GLU A 75 -2.20 -9.63 6.56
CA GLU A 75 -0.79 -9.33 6.85
C GLU A 75 0.03 -10.61 6.98
N ALA A 76 -0.47 -11.57 7.75
CA ALA A 76 0.17 -12.87 7.87
C ALA A 76 0.35 -13.50 6.48
N PHE A 77 -0.68 -13.49 5.64
CA PHE A 77 -0.58 -14.01 4.27
C PHE A 77 0.49 -13.31 3.43
N ALA A 78 0.51 -11.98 3.43
CA ALA A 78 1.48 -11.21 2.67
C ALA A 78 2.93 -11.44 3.14
N PHE A 79 3.15 -11.82 4.41
CA PHE A 79 4.50 -11.96 5.01
C PHE A 79 4.85 -13.38 5.48
N ARG A 80 4.10 -14.40 5.04
CA ARG A 80 4.19 -15.81 5.52
C ARG A 80 5.59 -16.46 5.37
N GLN A 81 6.46 -15.97 4.47
CA GLN A 81 7.81 -16.53 4.22
C GLN A 81 8.97 -15.66 4.73
N GLY A 82 8.78 -15.04 5.90
CA GLY A 82 9.74 -14.10 6.45
C GLY A 82 9.43 -12.69 5.95
N ARG A 83 9.59 -11.73 6.87
CA ARG A 83 9.41 -10.32 6.58
C ARG A 83 10.31 -9.97 5.39
N SER A 84 9.73 -9.79 4.20
CA SER A 84 10.48 -9.21 3.07
C SER A 84 11.15 -7.95 3.61
N ARG A 85 12.48 -7.88 3.52
CA ARG A 85 13.31 -6.81 4.12
C ARG A 85 12.86 -5.40 3.69
N ILE A 86 12.12 -5.33 2.59
CA ILE A 86 11.58 -4.14 1.94
C ILE A 86 10.33 -3.59 2.69
N LEU A 87 9.58 -4.43 3.41
CA LEU A 87 8.25 -4.08 3.94
C LEU A 87 8.19 -3.76 5.45
N LEU A 88 9.22 -4.09 6.25
CA LEU A 88 9.28 -3.72 7.67
C LEU A 88 9.09 -2.20 7.95
N PRO A 89 9.64 -1.27 7.14
CA PRO A 89 9.58 0.15 7.47
C PRO A 89 8.17 0.77 7.36
N CYS A 90 7.29 0.22 6.52
CA CYS A 90 5.96 0.80 6.26
C CYS A 90 4.96 0.43 7.35
N ILE A 91 4.94 -0.84 7.78
CA ILE A 91 3.99 -1.34 8.77
C ILE A 91 4.27 -0.73 10.15
N ASN A 92 5.54 -0.64 10.55
CA ASN A 92 5.96 -0.02 11.80
C ASN A 92 5.62 1.48 11.88
N ARG A 93 5.46 2.15 10.73
CA ARG A 93 5.11 3.58 10.65
C ARG A 93 3.61 3.80 10.82
N LEU A 94 2.78 2.85 10.40
CA LEU A 94 1.32 2.87 10.61
C LEU A 94 0.94 2.51 12.06
N ALA A 95 1.76 1.68 12.71
CA ALA A 95 1.60 1.34 14.13
C ALA A 95 2.09 2.45 15.09
N LYS A 96 2.89 3.41 14.62
CA LYS A 96 3.52 4.46 15.45
C LYS A 96 3.33 5.86 14.88
N ALA A 97 2.20 6.48 15.16
CA ALA A 97 2.18 7.93 15.39
C ALA A 97 1.08 8.28 16.41
N PRO A 98 1.32 9.17 17.39
CA PRO A 98 2.37 10.19 17.41
C PRO A 98 3.26 10.15 18.67
N CYS A 99 4.59 10.30 18.53
CA CYS A 99 5.35 11.13 19.49
C CYS A 99 6.76 11.47 18.98
N ARG A 100 6.97 12.80 18.86
CA ARG A 100 8.20 13.59 19.05
C ARG A 100 9.57 12.92 18.77
N LYS A 101 10.33 13.55 17.85
CA LYS A 101 11.74 13.30 17.49
C LYS A 101 12.58 12.68 18.62
N LEU A 102 13.30 11.61 18.30
CA LEU A 102 14.64 11.36 18.84
C LEU A 102 15.58 11.25 17.65
N MET A 103 16.35 12.32 17.43
CA MET A 103 17.54 12.29 16.58
C MET A 103 18.62 11.57 17.37
N THR A 104 19.25 10.57 16.77
CA THR A 104 20.57 10.07 17.17
C THR A 104 21.51 10.18 15.97
N PRO A 105 22.76 10.64 16.16
CA PRO A 105 23.66 10.95 15.07
C PRO A 105 24.29 9.66 14.54
N GLY A 106 24.02 9.28 13.29
CA GLY A 106 24.77 8.17 12.68
C GLY A 106 24.20 7.51 11.42
N ASP A 107 22.91 7.59 11.13
CA ASP A 107 22.35 6.79 10.03
C ASP A 107 22.13 7.58 8.74
N VAL A 108 22.79 7.10 7.70
CA VAL A 108 22.87 7.60 6.33
C VAL A 108 21.49 7.87 5.75
N SER A 109 21.35 9.06 5.18
CA SER A 109 20.20 9.50 4.40
C SER A 109 19.86 8.52 3.28
N LEU A 110 18.67 7.94 3.33
CA LEU A 110 17.94 7.45 2.16
C LEU A 110 16.57 8.12 2.14
N SER A 111 16.61 9.45 2.00
CA SER A 111 15.50 10.26 1.52
C SER A 111 15.25 10.01 0.03
N THR A 112 14.98 8.78 -0.41
CA THR A 112 14.72 8.51 -1.84
C THR A 112 13.99 7.20 -2.10
N VAL A 113 12.85 6.91 -1.45
CA VAL A 113 11.91 5.91 -2.00
C VAL A 113 10.47 6.28 -1.63
N TRP A 114 10.04 7.43 -2.13
CA TRP A 114 8.63 7.79 -2.35
C TRP A 114 8.59 8.59 -3.64
N CYS A 115 8.78 7.90 -4.75
CA CYS A 115 8.49 8.31 -6.13
C CYS A 115 8.94 7.17 -7.04
N TYR A 116 8.16 6.10 -7.04
CA TYR A 116 7.62 5.46 -8.25
C TYR A 116 6.28 4.86 -7.85
#